data_AF-A0A9D1WUN5-F1
#
_entry.id   AF-A0A9D1WUN5-F1
#
_cell.length_a   1.000
_cell.length_b   1.000
_cell.length_c   1.000
_cell.angle_alpha   90.00
_cell.angle_beta   90.00
_cell.angle_gamma   90.00
#
_symmetry.space_group_name_H-M   'P 1'
#
loop_
_entity.id
_entity.type
_entity.pdbx_description
1 polymer ?
#
loop_
_entity_poly.entity_id
_entity_poly.type
_entity_poly.pdbx_seq_one_letter_code
_entity_poly.pdbx_strand_id
1 'polypeptide(L)'
;MTSAIKLAIIAAFILSVLLPFGYFLRGERNKKRYKRSIAANIVMFFGVIVIAGVMLFVSDPVQAAQSAGDAGMSTGFGYLAAALATGLSCVGGGIAVASAASAALGAISEDPSALGKSLIFVGLAEGVCLYGLIISFMIIGRLG
;
A
#
# COMPACT_ATOMS: atom_id res chain seq x y z
N MET A 1 25.54 -6.38 -2.17
CA MET A 1 24.97 -5.19 -1.45
C MET A 1 25.43 -5.10 0.01
N THR A 2 26.00 -3.96 0.44
CA THR A 2 26.32 -3.71 1.87
C THR A 2 25.05 -3.41 2.69
N SER A 3 25.04 -3.73 3.98
CA SER A 3 23.93 -3.45 4.92
C SER A 3 23.54 -1.97 4.97
N ALA A 4 24.50 -1.07 4.77
CA ALA A 4 24.28 0.37 4.66
C ALA A 4 23.37 0.74 3.48
N ILE A 5 23.55 0.13 2.31
CA ILE A 5 22.73 0.39 1.12
C ILE A 5 21.28 -0.09 1.34
N LYS A 6 21.09 -1.26 1.96
CA LYS A 6 19.75 -1.77 2.29
C LYS A 6 19.00 -0.82 3.23
N LEU A 7 19.66 -0.35 4.29
CA LEU A 7 19.09 0.62 5.24
C LEU A 7 18.78 1.96 4.57
N ALA A 8 19.65 2.44 3.68
CA ALA A 8 19.43 3.69 2.94
C ALA A 8 18.21 3.59 2.01
N ILE A 9 18.03 2.47 1.31
CA ILE A 9 16.86 2.23 0.44
C ILE A 9 15.57 2.18 1.27
N ILE A 10 15.56 1.48 2.40
CA ILE A 10 14.40 1.42 3.30
C ILE A 10 14.05 2.81 3.83
N ALA A 11 15.05 3.58 4.28
CA ALA A 11 14.84 4.96 4.75
C ALA A 11 14.29 5.85 3.63
N ALA A 12 14.85 5.78 2.42
CA ALA A 12 14.37 6.52 1.25
C ALA A 12 12.92 6.16 0.89
N PHE A 13 12.54 4.88 1.00
CA PHE A 13 11.18 4.42 0.74
C PHE A 13 10.18 5.02 1.73
N ILE A 14 10.48 5.00 3.03
CA ILE A 14 9.64 5.62 4.07
C ILE A 14 9.54 7.14 3.85
N LEU A 15 10.67 7.80 3.56
CA LEU A 15 10.75 9.24 3.41
C LEU A 15 9.99 9.72 2.14
N SER A 16 9.95 8.89 1.09
CA SER A 16 9.18 9.15 -0.13
C SER A 16 7.67 9.29 0.12
N VAL A 17 7.16 8.62 1.15
CA VAL A 17 5.76 8.71 1.55
C VAL A 17 5.54 9.87 2.52
N LEU A 18 6.42 10.04 3.50
CA LEU A 18 6.26 11.04 4.56
C LEU A 18 6.48 12.48 4.08
N LEU A 19 7.45 12.76 3.20
CA LEU A 19 7.74 14.13 2.77
C LEU A 19 6.57 14.78 2.01
N PRO A 20 5.98 14.15 0.97
CA PRO A 20 4.88 14.75 0.22
C PRO A 20 3.62 14.91 1.09
N PHE A 21 3.40 13.97 2.02
CA PHE A 21 2.27 14.00 2.94
C PHE A 21 2.46 15.08 4.03
N GLY A 22 3.66 15.20 4.60
CA GLY A 22 4.02 16.26 5.55
C GLY A 22 3.95 17.66 4.92
N TYR A 23 4.39 17.80 3.66
CA TYR A 23 4.24 19.04 2.90
C TYR A 23 2.77 19.41 2.68
N PHE A 24 1.89 18.43 2.45
CA PHE A 24 0.45 18.65 2.34
C PHE A 24 -0.19 19.09 3.66
N LEU A 25 0.18 18.46 4.79
CA LEU A 25 -0.40 18.73 6.10
C LEU A 25 0.00 20.11 6.67
N ARG A 26 1.20 20.59 6.36
CA ARG A 26 1.75 21.87 6.88
C ARG A 26 1.29 23.10 6.08
N GLY A 27 0.71 22.90 4.89
CA GLY A 27 0.24 23.97 4.03
C GLY A 27 -1.27 24.19 4.07
N GLU A 28 -1.73 25.23 3.36
CA GLU A 28 -3.16 25.47 3.17
C GLU A 28 -3.84 24.30 2.46
N ARG A 29 -4.99 23.87 3.00
CA ARG A 29 -5.80 22.74 2.50
C ARG A 29 -6.53 23.15 1.22
N ASN A 30 -5.79 23.21 0.12
CA ASN A 30 -6.31 23.65 -1.17
C ASN A 30 -6.29 22.51 -2.20
N LYS A 31 -7.35 22.39 -3.01
CA LYS A 31 -7.56 21.26 -3.95
C LYS A 31 -6.41 21.11 -4.96
N LYS A 32 -5.80 22.24 -5.35
CA LYS A 32 -4.62 22.29 -6.23
C LYS A 32 -3.35 21.72 -5.56
N ARG A 33 -3.13 21.98 -4.27
CA ARG A 33 -1.99 21.45 -3.51
C ARG A 33 -2.15 19.97 -3.21
N TYR A 34 -3.36 19.51 -2.88
CA TYR A 34 -3.64 18.09 -2.69
C TYR A 34 -3.27 17.25 -3.92
N LYS A 35 -3.72 17.66 -5.12
CA LYS A 35 -3.36 17.00 -6.38
C LYS A 35 -1.86 16.99 -6.63
N ARG A 36 -1.16 18.10 -6.34
CA ARG A 36 0.31 18.19 -6.46
C ARG A 36 1.05 17.27 -5.48
N SER A 37 0.59 17.18 -4.24
CA SER A 37 1.18 16.29 -3.23
C SER A 37 0.98 14.81 -3.57
N ILE A 38 -0.18 14.42 -4.10
CA ILE A 38 -0.40 13.05 -4.61
C ILE A 38 0.51 12.76 -5.81
N ALA A 39 0.58 13.67 -6.78
CA ALA A 39 1.46 13.48 -7.93
C ALA A 39 2.93 13.36 -7.51
N ALA A 40 3.39 14.20 -6.58
CA ALA A 40 4.74 14.12 -6.03
C ALA A 40 5.00 12.82 -5.27
N ASN A 41 4.01 12.33 -4.51
CA ASN A 41 4.10 11.04 -3.81
C ASN A 41 4.25 9.87 -4.78
N ILE A 42 3.41 9.80 -5.82
CA ILE A 42 3.51 8.78 -6.86
C ILE A 42 4.90 8.82 -7.52
N VAL A 43 5.36 9.99 -7.94
CA VAL A 43 6.65 10.14 -8.62
C VAL A 43 7.81 9.75 -7.70
N MET A 44 7.83 10.21 -6.45
CA MET A 44 8.90 9.83 -5.50
C MET A 44 8.87 8.35 -5.16
N PHE A 45 7.69 7.76 -4.93
CA PHE A 45 7.55 6.36 -4.56
C PHE A 45 8.02 5.43 -5.68
N PHE A 46 7.50 5.62 -6.91
CA PHE A 46 7.95 4.81 -8.07
C PHE A 46 9.39 5.12 -8.46
N GLY A 47 9.86 6.37 -8.28
CA GLY A 47 11.25 6.74 -8.49
C GLY A 47 12.20 5.96 -7.57
N VAL A 48 11.87 5.84 -6.27
CA VAL A 48 12.66 5.02 -5.33
C VAL A 48 12.62 3.55 -5.70
N ILE A 49 11.48 3.00 -6.16
CA ILE A 49 11.38 1.61 -6.64
C ILE A 49 12.30 1.37 -7.84
N VAL A 50 12.31 2.27 -8.82
CA VAL A 50 13.18 2.15 -10.02
C VAL A 50 14.66 2.23 -9.61
N ILE A 51 15.03 3.18 -8.76
CA ILE A 51 16.41 3.33 -8.26
C ILE A 51 16.83 2.08 -7.48
N ALA A 52 15.97 1.55 -6.60
CA ALA A 52 16.23 0.31 -5.88
C ALA A 52 16.40 -0.86 -6.85
N GLY A 53 15.55 -0.97 -7.89
CA GLY A 53 15.65 -1.96 -8.95
C GLY A 53 16.99 -1.90 -9.69
N VAL A 54 17.44 -0.71 -10.10
CA VAL A 54 18.74 -0.52 -10.76
C VAL A 54 19.90 -0.87 -9.82
N MET A 55 19.83 -0.49 -8.54
CA MET A 55 20.87 -0.78 -7.55
C MET A 55 21.06 -2.28 -7.28
N LEU A 56 20.02 -3.11 -7.50
CA LEU A 56 20.13 -4.57 -7.44
C LEU A 56 21.03 -5.13 -8.55
N PHE A 57 21.09 -4.50 -9.73
CA PHE A 57 21.91 -4.96 -10.85
C PHE A 57 23.32 -4.36 -10.88
N VAL A 58 23.53 -3.21 -10.26
CA VAL A 58 24.81 -2.46 -10.31
C VAL A 58 25.81 -2.94 -9.24
N SER A 59 25.36 -3.60 -8.18
CA SER A 59 26.19 -3.84 -6.99
C SER A 59 26.72 -5.27 -6.81
N ASP A 60 26.50 -6.17 -7.78
CA ASP A 60 27.12 -7.50 -7.82
C ASP A 60 28.17 -7.58 -8.95
N PRO A 61 29.44 -7.93 -8.67
CA PRO A 61 30.40 -8.23 -9.72
C PRO A 61 29.91 -9.47 -10.47
N VAL A 62 30.07 -9.50 -11.80
CA VAL A 62 29.66 -10.62 -12.68
C VAL A 62 30.21 -11.96 -12.18
N GLN A 63 29.45 -12.65 -11.33
CA GLN A 63 29.72 -14.01 -10.89
C GLN A 63 28.91 -14.94 -11.78
N ALA A 64 29.64 -15.64 -12.65
CA ALA A 64 29.11 -16.72 -13.46
C ALA A 64 28.58 -17.85 -12.56
N ALA A 65 27.35 -18.27 -12.84
CA ALA A 65 26.73 -19.54 -12.46
C ALA A 65 26.78 -19.93 -10.96
N GLN A 66 25.76 -19.48 -10.21
CA GLN A 66 25.14 -20.36 -9.23
C GLN A 66 23.63 -20.36 -9.46
N SER A 67 23.08 -21.53 -9.76
CA SER A 67 21.64 -21.82 -9.83
C SER A 67 21.01 -21.77 -8.43
N ALA A 68 21.07 -20.61 -7.80
CA ALA A 68 20.35 -20.23 -6.58
C ALA A 68 19.30 -19.14 -6.85
N GLY A 69 19.04 -18.85 -8.14
CA GLY A 69 18.27 -17.68 -8.60
C GLY A 69 16.75 -17.79 -8.52
N ASP A 70 16.17 -18.99 -8.39
CA ASP A 70 14.71 -19.14 -8.45
C ASP A 70 14.01 -19.06 -7.08
N ALA A 71 14.63 -19.60 -6.02
CA ALA A 71 14.01 -19.66 -4.70
C ALA A 71 13.98 -18.30 -3.98
N GLY A 72 15.04 -17.47 -4.15
CA GLY A 72 15.11 -16.15 -3.53
C GLY A 72 14.17 -15.12 -4.19
N MET A 73 14.09 -15.16 -5.53
CA MET A 73 13.18 -14.29 -6.28
C MET A 73 11.72 -14.67 -6.10
N SER A 74 11.38 -15.97 -6.09
CA SER A 74 10.01 -16.42 -5.83
C SER A 74 9.51 -15.99 -4.44
N THR A 75 10.39 -16.06 -3.44
CA THR A 75 10.10 -15.58 -2.08
C THR A 75 9.90 -14.07 -2.04
N GLY A 76 10.79 -13.31 -2.70
CA GLY A 76 10.68 -11.85 -2.79
C GLY A 76 9.39 -11.38 -3.50
N PHE A 77 9.04 -12.01 -4.63
CA PHE A 77 7.78 -11.75 -5.33
C PHE A 77 6.57 -12.14 -4.49
N GLY A 78 6.68 -13.20 -3.70
CA GLY A 78 5.64 -13.61 -2.76
C GLY A 78 5.35 -12.55 -1.69
N TYR A 79 6.37 -11.94 -1.08
CA TYR A 79 6.16 -10.83 -0.14
C TYR A 79 5.57 -9.58 -0.80
N LEU A 80 5.99 -9.26 -2.04
CA LEU A 80 5.38 -8.20 -2.83
C LEU A 80 3.89 -8.48 -3.12
N ALA A 81 3.56 -9.71 -3.51
CA ALA A 81 2.19 -10.13 -3.76
C ALA A 81 1.32 -10.02 -2.50
N ALA A 82 1.84 -10.41 -1.32
CA ALA A 82 1.15 -10.22 -0.05
C ALA A 82 0.91 -8.73 0.27
N ALA A 83 1.91 -7.88 0.10
CA ALA A 83 1.76 -6.44 0.32
C ALA A 83 0.70 -5.81 -0.62
N LEU A 84 0.71 -6.19 -1.90
CA LEU A 84 -0.25 -5.69 -2.89
C LEU A 84 -1.68 -6.20 -2.67
N ALA A 85 -1.85 -7.47 -2.27
CA ALA A 85 -3.15 -8.06 -2.01
C ALA A 85 -3.90 -7.33 -0.89
N THR A 86 -3.23 -7.06 0.24
CA THR A 86 -3.83 -6.23 1.31
C THR A 86 -4.00 -4.78 0.86
N GLY A 87 -2.96 -4.17 0.26
CA GLY A 87 -2.97 -2.76 -0.09
C GLY A 87 -4.09 -2.38 -1.06
N LEU A 88 -4.23 -3.11 -2.18
CA LEU A 88 -5.26 -2.83 -3.17
C LEU A 88 -6.67 -3.16 -2.65
N SER A 89 -6.82 -4.20 -1.85
CA SER A 89 -8.11 -4.53 -1.23
C SER A 89 -8.58 -3.40 -0.29
N CYS A 90 -7.70 -2.88 0.56
CA CYS A 90 -8.02 -1.77 1.46
C CYS A 90 -8.37 -0.47 0.71
N VAL A 91 -7.79 -0.21 -0.47
CA VAL A 91 -8.16 0.95 -1.30
C VAL A 91 -9.58 0.79 -1.84
N GLY A 92 -9.90 -0.37 -2.43
CA GLY A 92 -11.25 -0.63 -2.96
C GLY A 92 -12.31 -0.66 -1.87
N GLY A 93 -12.04 -1.40 -0.79
CA GLY A 93 -12.92 -1.49 0.38
C GLY A 93 -13.09 -0.13 1.07
N GLY A 94 -12.03 0.66 1.23
CA GLY A 94 -12.11 2.00 1.81
C GLY A 94 -13.00 2.96 1.02
N ILE A 95 -12.98 2.90 -0.31
CA ILE A 95 -13.84 3.73 -1.17
C ILE A 95 -15.31 3.29 -1.04
N ALA A 96 -15.56 1.98 -1.02
CA ALA A 96 -16.90 1.42 -0.84
C ALA A 96 -17.46 1.77 0.54
N VAL A 97 -16.66 1.59 1.60
CA VAL A 97 -17.01 1.93 2.99
C VAL A 97 -17.31 3.43 3.13
N ALA A 98 -16.48 4.31 2.55
CA ALA A 98 -16.72 5.76 2.62
C ALA A 98 -18.09 6.15 2.01
N SER A 99 -18.45 5.52 0.89
CA SER A 99 -19.72 5.77 0.20
C SER A 99 -20.91 5.20 1.00
N ALA A 100 -20.80 3.97 1.49
CA ALA A 100 -21.83 3.33 2.31
C ALA A 100 -22.04 4.06 3.64
N ALA A 101 -20.96 4.47 4.32
CA ALA A 101 -21.01 5.20 5.57
C ALA A 101 -21.65 6.59 5.41
N SER A 102 -21.37 7.29 4.32
CA SER A 102 -22.00 8.59 4.04
C SER A 102 -23.52 8.47 3.82
N ALA A 103 -23.96 7.44 3.09
CA ALA A 103 -25.39 7.18 2.89
C ALA A 103 -26.08 6.72 4.18
N ALA A 104 -25.41 5.86 4.95
CA ALA A 104 -25.86 5.40 6.26
C ALA A 104 -26.10 6.56 7.22
N LEU A 105 -25.15 7.50 7.34
CA LEU A 105 -25.29 8.67 8.20
C LEU A 105 -26.44 9.58 7.76
N GLY A 106 -26.66 9.73 6.45
CA GLY A 106 -27.80 10.45 5.91
C GLY A 106 -29.13 9.80 6.32
N ALA A 107 -29.27 8.49 6.16
CA ALA A 107 -30.46 7.75 6.55
C ALA A 107 -30.71 7.76 8.07
N ILE A 108 -29.65 7.68 8.88
CA ILE A 108 -29.75 7.78 10.36
C ILE A 108 -30.27 9.16 10.78
N SER A 109 -29.95 10.22 10.02
CA SER A 109 -30.45 11.57 10.29
C SER A 109 -31.97 11.71 10.06
N GLU A 110 -32.57 10.87 9.21
CA GLU A 110 -34.00 10.87 8.92
C GLU A 110 -34.76 9.84 9.77
N ASP A 111 -34.20 8.65 9.95
CA ASP A 111 -34.75 7.60 10.81
C ASP A 111 -33.63 6.97 11.67
N PRO A 112 -33.59 7.24 12.99
CA PRO A 112 -32.59 6.64 13.88
C PRO A 112 -32.72 5.12 13.97
N SER A 113 -33.87 4.54 13.60
CA SER A 113 -34.10 3.09 13.55
C SER A 113 -33.36 2.42 12.39
N ALA A 114 -32.93 3.17 11.38
CA ALA A 114 -32.20 2.66 10.22
C ALA A 114 -30.74 2.27 10.53
N LEU A 115 -30.20 2.67 11.69
CA LEU A 115 -28.80 2.45 12.09
C LEU A 115 -28.37 0.98 11.93
N GLY A 116 -29.19 0.04 12.40
CA GLY A 116 -28.87 -1.39 12.35
C GLY A 116 -28.75 -1.94 10.93
N LYS A 117 -29.61 -1.51 10.00
CA LYS A 117 -29.56 -1.93 8.59
C LYS A 117 -28.37 -1.32 7.86
N SER A 118 -28.09 -0.06 8.17
CA SER A 118 -26.96 0.67 7.61
C SER A 118 -25.60 0.07 8.00
N LEU A 119 -25.45 -0.39 9.24
CA LEU A 119 -24.21 -1.05 9.69
C LEU A 119 -23.92 -2.37 8.97
N ILE A 120 -24.95 -3.10 8.51
CA ILE A 120 -24.75 -4.35 7.75
C ILE A 120 -24.08 -4.06 6.40
N PHE A 121 -24.48 -2.99 5.71
CA PHE A 121 -23.86 -2.62 4.42
C PHE A 121 -22.42 -2.14 4.56
N VAL A 122 -22.11 -1.41 5.64
CA VAL A 122 -20.75 -0.99 5.96
C VAL A 122 -19.88 -2.21 6.32
N GLY A 123 -20.39 -3.13 7.14
CA GLY A 123 -19.69 -4.37 7.51
C GLY A 123 -19.43 -5.30 6.33
N LEU A 124 -20.36 -5.38 5.37
CA LEU A 124 -20.16 -6.12 4.12
C LEU A 124 -18.99 -5.55 3.29
N ALA A 125 -18.84 -4.22 3.26
CA ALA A 125 -17.74 -3.58 2.55
C ALA A 125 -16.38 -3.79 3.27
N GLU A 126 -16.37 -3.84 4.61
CA GLU A 126 -15.18 -4.16 5.40
C GLU A 126 -14.71 -5.61 5.19
N GLY A 127 -15.65 -6.53 4.94
CA GLY A 127 -15.34 -7.93 4.60
C GLY A 127 -14.36 -8.05 3.42
N VAL A 128 -14.44 -7.15 2.43
CA VAL A 128 -13.51 -7.11 1.29
C VAL A 128 -12.07 -6.86 1.76
N CYS A 129 -11.87 -5.91 2.67
CA CYS A 129 -10.56 -5.61 3.26
C CYS A 129 -9.98 -6.83 3.99
N LEU A 130 -10.82 -7.52 4.77
CA LEU A 130 -10.41 -8.73 5.50
C LEU A 130 -10.03 -9.88 4.58
N TYR A 131 -10.72 -10.06 3.44
CA TYR A 131 -10.31 -11.04 2.44
C TYR A 131 -8.90 -10.76 1.89
N GLY A 132 -8.55 -9.49 1.63
CA GLY A 132 -7.20 -9.12 1.18
C GLY A 132 -6.12 -9.46 2.22
N LEU A 133 -6.43 -9.25 3.50
CA LEU A 133 -5.56 -9.61 4.62
C LEU A 133 -5.42 -11.13 4.79
N ILE A 134 -6.51 -11.90 4.69
CA ILE A 134 -6.49 -13.37 4.72
C ILE A 134 -5.63 -13.93 3.59
N ILE A 135 -5.80 -13.44 2.36
CA ILE A 135 -5.00 -13.84 1.20
C ILE A 135 -3.52 -13.57 1.45
N SER A 136 -3.20 -12.42 2.06
CA SER A 136 -1.81 -12.06 2.38
C SER A 136 -1.19 -13.00 3.41
N PHE A 137 -1.94 -13.39 4.44
CA PHE A 137 -1.49 -14.42 5.39
C PHE A 137 -1.32 -15.79 4.75
N MET A 138 -2.21 -16.17 3.82
CA MET A 138 -2.07 -17.42 3.07
C MET A 138 -0.81 -17.43 2.20
N ILE A 139 -0.48 -16.31 1.56
CA ILE A 139 0.75 -16.17 0.77
C ILE A 139 1.97 -16.29 1.68
N ILE A 140 2.03 -15.51 2.75
CA ILE A 140 3.16 -15.53 3.69
C ILE A 140 3.34 -16.91 4.32
N GLY A 141 2.24 -17.57 4.73
CA GLY A 141 2.27 -18.92 5.31
C GLY A 141 2.65 -20.04 4.34
N ARG A 142 2.82 -19.75 3.05
CA ARG A 142 3.38 -20.67 2.04
C ARG A 142 4.84 -20.36 1.70
N LEU A 143 5.33 -19.19 2.11
CA LEU A 143 6.69 -18.70 1.83
C LEU A 143 7.67 -18.95 2.98
N GLY A 144 7.16 -19.04 4.21
CA GLY A 144 7.90 -19.49 5.39
C GLY A 144 7.70 -20.98 5.63
#